data_AF-A0A973BJ66-F1
#
_entry.id   AF-A0A973BJ66-F1
#
_cell.length_a   1.000
_cell.length_b   1.000
_cell.length_c   1.000
_cell.angle_alpha   90.00
_cell.angle_beta   90.00
_cell.angle_gamma   90.00
#
_symmetry.space_group_name_H-M   'P 1'
#
loop_
_entity.id
_entity.type
_entity.pdbx_description
1 polymer ?
#
loop_
_entity_poly.entity_id
_entity_poly.type
_entity_poly.pdbx_seq_one_letter_code
_entity_poly.pdbx_strand_id
1 'polypeptide(L)'
;MTNHETLTESMFIKVFFALIGLTTLTFLQPYFMHQDLQNTIAIQMFIAVIKTFLIGAYYMHLKYEEPLYRWIVLIALITLSIFFIITSFDAIFRNSINDFFT
;
A
#
# COMPACT_ATOMS: atom_id res chain seq x y z
N MET A 1 -9.62 8.76 -38.38
CA MET A 1 -8.96 9.18 -37.13
C MET A 1 -9.67 8.45 -36.01
N THR A 2 -9.06 7.37 -35.56
CA THR A 2 -9.66 6.19 -34.93
C THR A 2 -9.78 6.35 -33.42
N ASN A 3 -11.01 6.29 -32.89
CA ASN A 3 -11.37 6.37 -31.47
C ASN A 3 -10.94 5.14 -30.63
N HIS A 4 -9.77 4.55 -30.90
CA HIS A 4 -9.32 3.29 -30.28
C HIS A 4 -8.19 3.45 -29.25
N GLU A 5 -7.60 4.63 -29.06
CA GLU A 5 -6.53 4.87 -28.05
C GLU A 5 -7.03 5.48 -26.72
N THR A 6 -8.22 6.10 -26.69
CA THR A 6 -8.65 6.90 -25.52
C THR A 6 -9.13 6.09 -24.32
N LEU A 7 -9.37 4.79 -24.49
CA LEU A 7 -9.98 3.94 -23.45
C LEU A 7 -9.00 3.61 -22.31
N THR A 8 -7.72 3.48 -22.62
CA THR A 8 -6.67 3.13 -21.65
C THR A 8 -6.16 4.36 -20.91
N GLU A 9 -5.89 5.46 -21.62
CA GLU A 9 -5.40 6.71 -21.04
C GLU A 9 -6.41 7.33 -20.07
N SER A 10 -7.71 7.32 -20.43
CA SER A 10 -8.78 7.83 -19.56
C SER A 10 -8.87 7.04 -18.25
N MET A 11 -8.60 5.73 -18.27
CA MET A 11 -8.60 4.92 -17.06
C MET A 11 -7.42 5.27 -16.14
N PHE A 12 -6.21 5.43 -16.69
CA PHE A 12 -5.05 5.85 -15.90
C PHE A 12 -5.24 7.20 -15.25
N ILE A 13 -5.82 8.17 -15.97
CA ILE A 13 -6.16 9.49 -15.43
C ILE A 13 -7.20 9.39 -14.31
N LYS A 14 -8.22 8.53 -14.42
CA LYS A 14 -9.18 8.32 -13.32
C LYS A 14 -8.51 7.73 -12.08
N VAL A 15 -7.65 6.73 -12.25
CA VAL A 15 -6.92 6.12 -11.12
C VAL A 15 -5.94 7.13 -10.51
N PHE A 16 -5.31 7.98 -11.31
CA PHE A 16 -4.46 9.08 -10.84
C PHE A 16 -5.21 9.98 -9.85
N PHE A 17 -6.38 10.49 -10.26
CA PHE A 17 -7.19 11.34 -9.41
C PHE A 17 -7.71 10.59 -8.17
N ALA A 18 -8.03 9.30 -8.29
CA ALA A 18 -8.38 8.47 -7.13
C ALA A 18 -7.20 8.36 -6.13
N LEU A 19 -5.96 8.20 -6.60
CA LEU A 19 -4.76 8.15 -5.76
C LEU A 19 -4.45 9.49 -5.10
N ILE A 20 -4.62 10.60 -5.83
CA ILE A 20 -4.52 11.95 -5.24
C ILE A 20 -5.57 12.10 -4.14
N GLY A 21 -6.83 11.75 -4.41
CA GLY A 21 -7.90 11.82 -3.42
C GLY A 21 -7.60 10.99 -2.17
N LEU A 22 -7.14 9.74 -2.33
CA LEU A 22 -6.70 8.89 -1.22
C LEU A 22 -5.50 9.49 -0.47
N THR A 23 -4.60 10.20 -1.15
CA THR A 23 -3.41 10.82 -0.54
C THR A 23 -3.79 12.05 0.28
N THR A 24 -4.60 12.92 -0.29
CA THR A 24 -5.19 14.05 0.43
C THR A 24 -5.99 13.55 1.64
N LEU A 25 -6.77 12.48 1.49
CA LEU A 25 -7.51 11.88 2.61
C LEU A 25 -6.58 11.41 3.73
N THR A 26 -5.44 10.77 3.42
CA THR A 26 -4.46 10.37 4.46
C THR A 26 -3.87 11.57 5.19
N PHE A 27 -3.56 12.66 4.48
CA PHE A 27 -3.06 13.88 5.12
C PHE A 27 -4.12 14.57 5.97
N LEU A 28 -5.36 14.58 5.52
CA LEU A 28 -6.47 15.26 6.19
C LEU A 28 -7.07 14.47 7.35
N GLN A 29 -7.00 13.13 7.32
CA GLN A 29 -7.56 12.25 8.34
C GLN A 29 -7.18 12.66 9.78
N PRO A 30 -5.91 12.90 10.15
CA PRO A 30 -5.55 13.26 11.51
C PRO A 30 -6.03 14.67 11.93
N TYR A 31 -6.30 15.58 10.97
CA TYR A 31 -6.82 16.92 11.28
C TYR A 31 -8.32 16.89 11.61
N PHE A 32 -9.09 16.03 10.94
CA PHE A 32 -10.55 15.93 11.14
C PHE A 32 -10.93 14.93 12.24
N MET A 33 -10.15 13.87 12.41
CA MET A 33 -10.39 12.84 13.42
C MET A 33 -9.27 12.92 14.47
N HIS A 34 -9.55 13.63 15.56
CA HIS A 34 -8.74 13.56 16.78
C HIS A 34 -8.98 12.21 17.47
N GLN A 35 -8.42 11.15 16.89
CA GLN A 35 -8.44 9.81 17.46
C GLN A 35 -7.10 9.49 18.10
N ASP A 36 -7.11 8.53 19.03
CA ASP A 36 -5.89 7.97 19.61
C ASP A 36 -4.89 7.59 18.51
N LEU A 37 -3.61 7.74 18.81
CA LEU A 37 -2.51 7.47 17.88
C LEU A 37 -2.65 6.09 17.20
N GLN A 38 -3.08 5.09 17.95
CA GLN A 38 -3.26 3.73 17.46
C GLN A 38 -4.36 3.62 16.40
N ASN A 39 -5.49 4.28 16.58
CA ASN A 39 -6.59 4.28 15.61
C ASN A 39 -6.21 5.06 14.34
N THR A 40 -5.52 6.19 14.51
CA THR A 40 -4.98 6.97 13.39
C THR A 40 -4.04 6.12 12.53
N ILE A 41 -3.11 5.39 13.15
CA ILE A 41 -2.21 4.48 12.44
C ILE A 41 -3.00 3.38 11.72
N ALA A 42 -3.97 2.74 12.36
CA ALA A 42 -4.77 1.67 11.76
C ALA A 42 -5.52 2.14 10.50
N ILE A 43 -6.14 3.32 10.55
CA ILE A 43 -6.85 3.90 9.41
C ILE A 43 -5.89 4.27 8.28
N GLN A 44 -4.74 4.87 8.60
CA GLN A 44 -3.73 5.23 7.59
C GLN A 44 -3.14 4.00 6.91
N MET A 45 -2.88 2.92 7.66
CA MET A 45 -2.43 1.64 7.11
C MET A 45 -3.47 1.03 6.17
N PHE A 46 -4.76 1.07 6.54
CA PHE A 46 -5.84 0.60 5.67
C PHE A 46 -5.90 1.39 4.35
N ILE A 47 -5.82 2.73 4.42
CA ILE A 47 -5.78 3.58 3.22
C ILE A 47 -4.54 3.28 2.37
N ALA A 48 -3.38 3.02 2.98
CA ALA A 48 -2.16 2.67 2.27
C ALA A 48 -2.30 1.35 1.49
N VAL A 49 -2.93 0.32 2.06
CA VAL A 49 -3.20 -0.95 1.36
C VAL A 49 -4.04 -0.73 0.11
N ILE A 50 -5.10 0.09 0.21
CA ILE A 50 -5.96 0.41 -0.95
C ILE A 50 -5.15 1.09 -2.05
N LYS A 51 -4.31 2.08 -1.71
CA LYS A 51 -3.45 2.76 -2.69
C LYS A 51 -2.51 1.78 -3.39
N THR A 52 -1.82 0.94 -2.62
CA THR A 52 -0.90 -0.07 -3.16
C THR A 52 -1.61 -1.03 -4.10
N PHE A 53 -2.84 -1.44 -3.78
CA PHE A 53 -3.65 -2.27 -4.66
C PHE A 53 -4.02 -1.56 -5.97
N LEU A 54 -4.45 -0.29 -5.92
CA LEU A 54 -4.75 0.51 -7.11
C LEU A 54 -3.51 0.67 -8.01
N ILE A 55 -2.35 0.97 -7.41
CA ILE A 55 -1.08 1.10 -8.14
C ILE A 55 -0.69 -0.24 -8.78
N GLY A 56 -0.70 -1.33 -8.02
CA GLY A 56 -0.35 -2.66 -8.51
C GLY A 56 -1.28 -3.12 -9.64
N ALA A 57 -2.59 -2.96 -9.47
CA ALA A 57 -3.54 -3.39 -10.48
C ALA A 57 -3.45 -2.58 -11.79
N TYR A 58 -3.36 -1.24 -11.70
CA TYR A 58 -3.43 -0.37 -12.87
C TYR A 58 -2.05 0.07 -13.37
N TYR A 59 -1.27 0.77 -12.55
CA TYR A 59 0.00 1.37 -12.98
C TYR A 59 1.14 0.37 -13.22
N MET A 60 1.15 -0.76 -12.50
CA MET A 60 2.09 -1.85 -12.78
C MET A 60 1.60 -2.78 -13.89
N HIS A 61 0.51 -2.44 -14.57
CA HIS A 61 -0.14 -3.24 -15.64
C HIS A 61 -0.55 -4.65 -15.23
N LEU A 62 -0.49 -5.00 -13.95
CA LEU A 62 -0.71 -6.36 -13.47
C LEU A 62 -2.12 -6.89 -13.78
N LYS A 63 -3.12 -5.99 -13.92
CA LYS A 63 -4.48 -6.33 -14.35
C LYS A 63 -4.60 -6.72 -15.83
N TYR A 64 -3.65 -6.32 -16.67
CA TYR A 64 -3.69 -6.57 -18.12
C TYR A 64 -2.63 -7.58 -18.59
N GLU A 65 -1.63 -7.84 -17.74
CA GLU A 65 -0.57 -8.84 -17.93
C GLU A 65 -1.06 -10.28 -17.69
N GLU A 66 -0.25 -11.23 -18.19
CA GLU A 66 -0.44 -12.67 -17.99
C GLU A 66 -0.56 -13.01 -16.48
N PRO A 67 -1.42 -13.99 -16.11
CA PRO A 67 -1.67 -14.35 -14.72
C PRO A 67 -0.41 -14.82 -13.98
N LEU A 68 0.62 -15.27 -14.70
CA LEU A 68 1.91 -15.65 -14.13
C LEU A 68 2.61 -14.48 -13.42
N TYR A 69 2.54 -13.26 -13.97
CA TYR A 69 3.14 -12.08 -13.32
C TYR A 69 2.44 -11.71 -12.01
N ARG A 70 1.11 -11.92 -11.92
CA ARG A 70 0.36 -11.74 -10.66
C ARG A 70 0.87 -12.67 -9.58
N TRP A 71 1.12 -13.94 -9.92
CA TRP A 71 1.65 -14.92 -8.97
C TRP A 71 3.06 -14.59 -8.50
N ILE A 72 3.94 -14.12 -9.38
CA ILE A 72 5.29 -13.69 -9.02
C ILE A 72 5.24 -12.54 -8.00
N VAL A 73 4.43 -11.51 -8.25
CA VAL A 73 4.26 -10.38 -7.33
C VAL A 73 3.69 -10.84 -5.98
N LEU A 74 2.72 -11.75 -6.00
CA LEU A 74 2.12 -12.30 -4.78
C LEU A 74 3.15 -13.08 -3.96
N ILE A 75 3.97 -13.92 -4.60
CA ILE A 75 5.07 -14.65 -3.95
C ILE A 75 6.08 -13.66 -3.36
N ALA A 76 6.47 -12.63 -4.10
CA ALA A 76 7.37 -11.59 -3.61
C ALA A 76 6.81 -10.86 -2.39
N LEU A 77 5.50 -10.54 -2.38
CA LEU A 77 4.82 -9.94 -1.23
C LEU A 77 4.78 -10.87 -0.02
N ILE A 78 4.52 -12.16 -0.22
CA ILE A 78 4.55 -13.16 0.86
C ILE A 78 5.96 -13.26 1.45
N THR A 79 6.98 -13.41 0.61
CA THR A 79 8.37 -13.47 1.04
C THR A 79 8.74 -12.22 1.82
N LEU A 80 8.45 -11.03 1.28
CA LEU A 80 8.70 -9.75 1.95
C LEU A 80 7.98 -9.69 3.31
N SER A 81 6.72 -10.13 3.38
CA SER A 81 5.94 -10.13 4.62
C SER A 81 6.55 -11.06 5.67
N ILE A 82 7.02 -12.25 5.29
CA ILE A 82 7.71 -13.18 6.19
C ILE A 82 8.96 -12.53 6.76
N PHE A 83 9.81 -11.93 5.91
CA PHE A 83 11.00 -11.22 6.36
C PHE A 83 10.64 -10.07 7.31
N PHE A 84 9.64 -9.25 6.95
CA PHE A 84 9.19 -8.14 7.79
C PHE A 84 8.73 -8.61 9.18
N ILE A 85 7.97 -9.69 9.24
CA ILE A 85 7.48 -10.26 10.50
C ILE A 85 8.67 -10.73 11.35
N ILE A 86 9.55 -11.57 10.81
CA ILE A 86 10.71 -12.11 11.54
C ILE A 86 11.61 -10.97 12.03
N THR A 87 11.96 -10.02 11.17
CA THR A 87 12.81 -8.87 11.54
C THR A 87 12.13 -7.98 12.58
N SER A 88 10.81 -7.79 12.51
CA SER A 88 10.08 -7.00 13.51
C SER A 88 10.11 -7.67 14.87
N PHE A 89 9.89 -9.00 14.93
CA PHE A 89 10.01 -9.76 16.17
C PHE A 89 11.43 -9.67 16.75
N ASP A 90 12.46 -9.92 15.92
CA ASP A 90 13.86 -9.80 16.33
C ASP A 90 14.19 -8.42 16.92
N ALA A 91 13.76 -7.35 16.26
CA ALA A 91 13.98 -5.98 16.72
C ALA A 91 13.31 -5.70 18.09
N ILE A 92 12.07 -6.15 18.29
CA ILE A 92 11.33 -5.98 19.54
C ILE A 92 12.01 -6.74 20.69
N PHE A 93 12.36 -8.01 20.47
CA PHE A 93 13.04 -8.82 21.49
C PHE A 93 14.41 -8.25 21.83
N ARG A 94 15.22 -7.87 20.84
CA ARG A 94 16.53 -7.26 21.09
C ARG A 94 16.42 -5.95 21.87
N ASN A 95 15.44 -5.10 21.56
CA ASN A 95 15.22 -3.87 22.31
C ASN A 95 14.87 -4.16 23.77
N SER A 96 13.96 -5.10 24.03
CA SER A 96 13.59 -5.47 25.40
C SER A 96 14.75 -6.02 26.24
N ILE A 97 15.69 -6.74 25.62
CA ILE A 97 16.89 -7.26 26.28
C ILE A 97 17.84 -6.11 26.65
N ASN A 98 18.05 -5.16 25.75
CA ASN A 98 18.94 -4.02 26.01
C ASN A 98 18.42 -3.09 27.13
N ASP A 99 17.09 -2.89 27.21
CA ASP A 99 16.46 -2.09 28.27
C ASP A 99 16.53 -2.78 29.66
N PHE A 100 16.66 -4.11 29.72
CA PHE A 100 16.81 -4.85 31.00
C PHE A 100 18.22 -4.70 31.62
N PHE A 101 19.23 -4.40 30.81
CA PHE A 101 20.62 -4.28 31.24
C PHE A 101 21.08 -2.82 31.49
N THR A 102 20.18 -1.84 31.38
CA THR A 102 20.41 -0.42 31.69
C THR A 102 19.69 -0.02 32.96
#